data_AF-A0A955XVI4-F1
#
_entry.id   AF-A0A955XVI4-F1
#
_cell.length_a   1.000
_cell.length_b   1.000
_cell.length_c   1.000
_cell.angle_alpha   90.00
_cell.angle_beta   90.00
_cell.angle_gamma   90.00
#
_symmetry.space_group_name_H-M   'P 1'
#
loop_
_entity.id
_entity.type
_entity.pdbx_description
1 polymer ?
#
loop_
_entity_poly.entity_id
_entity_poly.type
_entity_poly.pdbx_seq_one_letter_code
_entity_poly.pdbx_strand_id
1 'polypeptide(L)' 'MFGYHDSMDEPDDIQIEHFRRMTPAQRLEAAFSLYWSAREMAEAGVRRRHPEWSDSEVDSAVRELFLNART' A
#
# COMPACT_ATOMS: atom_id res chain seq x y z
N MET A 1 -8.77 17.68 23.75
CA MET A 1 -9.90 17.18 22.95
C MET A 1 -9.32 16.83 21.60
N PHE A 2 -8.93 15.57 21.40
CA PHE A 2 -8.38 15.11 20.13
C PHE A 2 -9.54 15.04 19.13
N GLY A 3 -9.51 15.95 18.14
CA GLY A 3 -10.57 16.07 17.14
C GLY A 3 -10.68 14.78 16.34
N TYR A 4 -11.91 14.28 16.21
CA TYR A 4 -12.24 13.23 15.25
C TYR A 4 -12.13 13.85 13.86
N HIS A 5 -11.02 13.62 13.17
CA HIS A 5 -10.87 13.99 11.76
C HIS A 5 -11.47 12.86 10.91
N ASP A 6 -12.70 13.08 10.44
CA ASP A 6 -13.31 12.26 9.39
C ASP A 6 -12.81 12.74 8.03
N SER A 7 -11.59 12.34 7.70
CA SER A 7 -11.09 12.24 6.34
C SER A 7 -10.17 11.02 6.37
N MET A 8 -10.68 9.88 5.92
CA MET A 8 -10.02 8.57 5.96
C MET A 8 -8.60 8.55 5.34
N ASP A 9 -8.21 9.63 4.66
CA ASP A 9 -6.99 9.78 3.87
C ASP A 9 -5.94 10.77 4.45
N GLU A 10 -6.25 11.58 5.46
CA GLU A 10 -5.25 12.50 6.07
C GLU A 10 -4.63 11.89 7.34
N PRO A 11 -3.29 11.91 7.50
CA PRO A 11 -2.67 11.40 8.71
C PRO A 11 -2.94 12.32 9.90
N ASP A 12 -3.31 11.73 11.04
CA ASP A 12 -3.50 12.49 12.27
C ASP A 12 -2.17 12.95 12.89
N ASP A 13 -2.25 13.88 13.86
CA ASP A 13 -1.08 14.43 14.54
C ASP A 13 -0.19 13.37 15.19
N ILE A 14 -0.80 12.28 15.70
CA ILE A 14 -0.09 11.18 16.35
C ILE A 14 0.72 10.40 15.30
N GLN A 15 0.11 10.07 14.16
CA GLN A 15 0.77 9.41 13.03
C GLN A 15 1.92 10.23 12.48
N ILE A 16 1.73 11.54 12.32
CA ILE A 16 2.77 12.47 11.86
C ILE A 16 3.96 12.46 12.84
N GLU A 17 3.69 12.57 14.14
CA GLU A 17 4.74 12.59 15.16
C GLU A 17 5.50 11.26 15.24
N HIS A 18 4.80 10.13 15.11
CA HIS A 18 5.45 8.81 15.02
C HIS A 18 6.36 8.72 13.79
N PHE A 19 5.90 9.15 12.63
CA PHE A 19 6.69 9.12 11.40
C PHE A 19 7.93 10.03 11.48
N ARG A 20 7.81 11.21 12.12
CA ARG A 20 8.93 12.12 12.36
C ARG A 20 10.01 11.50 13.25
N ARG A 21 9.63 10.67 14.23
CA ARG A 21 10.55 9.98 15.15
C ARG A 21 11.23 8.75 14.56
N MET A 22 10.73 8.22 13.44
CA MET A 22 11.36 7.06 12.79
C MET A 22 12.78 7.41 12.31
N THR A 23 13.72 6.51 12.61
CA THR A 23 15.04 6.50 11.98
C THR A 23 14.91 6.22 10.47
N PRO A 24 15.93 6.57 9.66
CA PRO A 24 15.93 6.25 8.24
C PRO A 24 15.71 4.74 7.95
N ALA A 25 16.29 3.85 8.76
CA ALA A 25 16.11 2.41 8.62
C ALA A 25 14.64 1.99 8.86
N GLN A 26 14.00 2.51 9.90
CA GLN A 26 12.58 2.24 10.20
C GLN A 26 11.65 2.77 9.11
N ARG A 27 11.97 3.93 8.51
CA ARG A 27 11.20 4.44 7.36
C ARG A 27 11.30 3.51 6.17
N LEU A 28 12.49 2.98 5.90
CA LEU A 28 12.71 2.04 4.81
C LEU A 28 11.96 0.71 5.06
N GLU A 29 11.99 0.20 6.29
CA GLU A 29 11.22 -0.96 6.70
C GLU A 29 9.72 -0.74 6.49
N ALA A 30 9.18 0.39 6.96
CA ALA A 30 7.78 0.75 6.76
C ALA A 30 7.40 0.87 5.28
N ALA A 31 8.28 1.44 4.45
CA ALA A 31 8.06 1.54 3.01
C ALA A 31 8.01 0.15 2.35
N PHE A 32 8.88 -0.78 2.75
CA PHE A 32 8.85 -2.16 2.24
C PHE A 32 7.61 -2.92 2.70
N SER A 33 7.21 -2.78 3.96
CA SER A 33 5.97 -3.38 4.45
C SER A 33 4.77 -2.88 3.65
N LEU A 34 4.68 -1.56 3.40
CA LEU A 34 3.62 -0.97 2.59
C LEU A 34 3.62 -1.51 1.16
N TYR A 35 4.80 -1.61 0.53
CA TYR A 35 4.94 -2.18 -0.82
C TYR A 35 4.39 -3.61 -0.91
N TRP A 36 4.77 -4.48 0.02
CA TRP A 36 4.32 -5.87 0.01
C TRP A 36 2.83 -6.00 0.28
N SER A 37 2.30 -5.28 1.27
CA SER A 37 0.85 -5.27 1.54
C SER A 37 0.05 -4.77 0.34
N ALA A 38 0.50 -3.71 -0.32
CA ALA A 38 -0.15 -3.22 -1.54
C ALA A 38 -0.11 -4.27 -2.66
N ARG A 39 1.01 -4.98 -2.82
CA ARG A 39 1.16 -6.02 -3.85
C ARG A 39 0.23 -7.20 -3.60
N GLU A 40 0.12 -7.67 -2.37
CA GLU A 40 -0.80 -8.74 -1.97
C GLU A 40 -2.26 -8.34 -2.23
N MET A 41 -2.65 -7.12 -1.87
CA MET A 41 -3.99 -6.61 -2.14
C MET A 41 -4.28 -6.52 -3.65
N ALA A 42 -3.32 -6.06 -4.44
CA ALA A 42 -3.46 -6.00 -5.89
C ALA A 42 -3.62 -7.39 -6.50
N GLU A 43 -2.81 -8.37 -6.09
CA GLU A 43 -2.88 -9.75 -6.55
C GLU A 43 -4.24 -10.38 -6.23
N ALA A 44 -4.71 -10.25 -4.98
CA ALA A 44 -6.03 -10.72 -4.58
C ALA A 44 -7.15 -10.06 -5.40
N GLY A 45 -7.03 -8.74 -5.64
CA GLY A 45 -7.98 -7.99 -6.46
C GLY A 45 -7.98 -8.40 -7.93
N VAL A 46 -6.82 -8.75 -8.51
CA VAL A 46 -6.71 -9.28 -9.88
C VAL A 46 -7.31 -10.67 -9.97
N ARG A 47 -6.92 -11.61 -9.10
CA ARG A 47 -7.49 -12.97 -9.06
C ARG A 47 -9.00 -12.98 -8.90
N ARG A 48 -9.53 -12.08 -8.06
CA ARG A 48 -10.98 -11.95 -7.86
C ARG A 48 -11.72 -11.52 -9.13
N ARG A 49 -11.10 -10.69 -9.98
CA ARG A 49 -11.68 -10.20 -11.24
C ARG A 49 -11.48 -11.18 -12.40
N HIS A 50 -10.41 -11.96 -12.36
CA HIS A 50 -10.00 -12.90 -13.40
C HIS A 50 -9.70 -14.28 -12.79
N PRO A 51 -10.72 -15.01 -12.33
CA PRO A 51 -10.53 -16.32 -11.68
C PRO A 51 -9.97 -17.40 -12.62
N GLU A 52 -10.05 -17.19 -13.94
CA GLU A 52 -9.56 -18.10 -14.98
C GLU A 52 -8.08 -17.89 -15.34
N TRP A 53 -7.46 -16.78 -14.91
CA TRP A 53 -6.08 -16.47 -15.23
C TRP A 53 -5.09 -17.36 -14.48
N SER A 54 -4.02 -17.73 -15.16
CA SER A 54 -2.85 -18.37 -14.59
C SER A 54 -2.08 -17.40 -13.69
N ASP A 55 -1.25 -17.93 -12.79
CA ASP A 55 -0.41 -17.09 -11.92
C ASP A 55 0.53 -16.16 -12.70
N SER A 56 0.97 -16.57 -13.89
CA SER A 56 1.82 -15.75 -14.77
C SER A 56 1.07 -14.53 -15.33
N GLU A 57 -0.20 -14.70 -15.70
CA GLU A 57 -1.06 -13.61 -16.18
C GLU A 57 -1.37 -12.64 -15.03
N VAL A 58 -1.64 -13.17 -13.84
CA VAL A 58 -1.84 -12.37 -12.62
C VAL A 58 -0.58 -11.55 -12.28
N ASP A 59 0.61 -12.16 -12.25
CA ASP A 59 1.85 -11.42 -11.96
C ASP A 59 2.12 -10.32 -12.99
N SER A 60 1.90 -10.61 -14.27
CA SER A 60 2.04 -9.62 -15.34
C SER A 60 1.11 -8.43 -15.14
N ALA A 61 -0.16 -8.68 -14.83
CA ALA A 61 -1.14 -7.63 -14.56
C ALA A 61 -0.79 -6.82 -13.30
N VAL A 62 -0.36 -7.47 -12.21
CA VAL A 62 0.08 -6.79 -10.99
C VAL A 62 1.30 -5.91 -11.27
N ARG A 63 2.27 -6.38 -12.07
CA ARG A 63 3.42 -5.57 -12.48
C ARG A 63 3.00 -4.34 -13.28
N GLU A 64 2.09 -4.48 -14.23
CA GLU A 64 1.58 -3.35 -15.01
C GLU A 64 0.84 -2.33 -14.15
N LEU A 65 0.05 -2.78 -13.17
CA LEU A 65 -0.63 -1.90 -12.22
C LEU A 65 0.36 -1.03 -11.45
N PHE A 66 1.44 -1.61 -10.94
CA PHE A 66 2.46 -0.87 -10.17
C PHE A 66 3.33 0.02 -11.06
N LEU A 67 3.61 -0.39 -12.30
CA LEU A 67 4.37 0.42 -13.26
C LEU A 67 3.61 1.68 -13.67
N ASN A 68 2.28 1.59 -13.79
CA ASN A 68 1.42 2.69 -14.23
C ASN A 68 0.73 3.42 -13.07
N ALA A 69 1.00 3.04 -11.82
CA ALA A 69 0.50 3.75 -10.65
C ALA A 69 1.05 5.18 -10.65
N ARG A 70 0.15 6.16 -10.65
CA ARG A 70 0.51 7.59 -10.55
C ARG A 70 0.01 8.14 -9.22
N THR A 71 0.82 9.01 -8.63
CA THR A 71 0.55 9.74 -7.38
C THR A 71 -0.09 11.09 -7.66
#